data_AF-A0A455XB35-F1
#
_entry.id   AF-A0A455XB35-F1
#
_cell.length_a   1.000
_cell.length_b   1.000
_cell.length_c   1.000
_cell.angle_alpha   90.00
_cell.angle_beta   90.00
_cell.angle_gamma   90.00
#
_symmetry.space_group_name_H-M   'P 1'
#
loop_
_entity.id
_entity.type
_entity.pdbx_description
1 polymer ?
#
loop_
_entity_poly.entity_id
_entity_poly.type
_entity_poly.pdbx_seq_one_letter_code
_entity_poly.pdbx_strand_id
1 'polypeptide(L)' 'MATDSDFEMRFSNREVSAWGGLALLKRVLNVIGFRTAARSWGLPQPGSNRGYPPIQIVEQFIVSIWCGANRFPC' A
#
# COMPACT_ATOMS: atom_id res chain seq x y z
N MET A 1 25.46 -11.28 14.30
CA MET A 1 24.81 -12.60 14.21
C MET A 1 23.54 -12.40 13.39
N ALA A 2 23.67 -12.50 12.07
CA ALA A 2 22.55 -12.24 11.16
C ALA A 2 21.70 -13.51 11.07
N THR A 3 20.44 -13.43 11.48
CA THR A 3 19.46 -14.50 11.28
C THR A 3 18.99 -14.45 9.84
N ASP A 4 19.61 -15.29 9.01
CA ASP A 4 19.10 -15.64 7.69
C ASP A 4 17.71 -16.26 7.89
N SER A 5 16.68 -15.47 7.60
CA SER A 5 15.30 -15.95 7.66
C SER A 5 15.07 -16.68 6.35
N ASP A 6 14.94 -18.00 6.45
CA ASP A 6 14.78 -18.92 5.33
C ASP A 6 13.44 -18.62 4.61
N PHE A 7 13.46 -17.63 3.71
CA PHE A 7 12.29 -17.19 2.97
C PHE A 7 12.12 -18.08 1.73
N GLU A 8 11.18 -19.01 1.79
CA GLU A 8 10.85 -19.87 0.66
C GLU A 8 10.11 -19.09 -0.43
N MET A 9 10.86 -18.61 -1.44
CA MET A 9 10.30 -17.92 -2.59
C MET A 9 9.76 -18.93 -3.62
N ARG A 10 8.43 -19.01 -3.79
CA ARG A 10 7.80 -19.85 -4.80
C ARG A 10 7.21 -19.02 -5.94
N PHE A 11 7.50 -19.42 -7.18
CA PHE A 11 6.91 -18.83 -8.37
C PHE A 11 5.64 -19.59 -8.75
N SER A 12 4.59 -18.86 -9.11
CA SER A 12 3.34 -19.44 -9.60
C SER A 12 3.11 -19.01 -11.04
N ASN A 13 2.79 -19.95 -11.92
CA ASN A 13 2.41 -19.69 -13.32
C ASN A 13 0.95 -19.22 -13.44
N ARG A 14 0.27 -18.94 -12.33
CA ARG A 14 -1.08 -18.37 -12.36
C ARG A 14 -0.96 -16.91 -12.78
N GLU A 15 -1.69 -16.54 -13.83
CA GLU A 15 -1.84 -15.14 -14.19
C GLU A 15 -2.44 -14.38 -13.00
N VAL A 16 -1.64 -13.47 -12.43
CA VAL A 16 -2.14 -12.54 -11.43
C VAL A 16 -2.85 -11.44 -12.20
N SER A 17 -4.19 -11.45 -12.15
CA SER A 17 -4.97 -10.35 -12.69
C SER A 17 -4.60 -9.04 -11.99
N ALA A 18 -4.80 -7.89 -12.64
CA ALA A 18 -4.57 -6.59 -12.02
C ALA A 18 -5.30 -6.44 -10.65
N TRP A 19 -6.51 -7.02 -10.56
CA TRP A 19 -7.29 -7.10 -9.33
C TRP A 19 -6.66 -8.00 -8.27
N GLY A 20 -6.05 -9.12 -8.67
CA GLY A 20 -5.28 -9.99 -7.80
C GLY A 20 -4.06 -9.29 -7.19
N GLY A 21 -3.36 -8.47 -8.00
CA GLY A 21 -2.25 -7.65 -7.53
C GLY A 21 -2.66 -6.61 -6.49
N LEU A 22 -3.79 -5.93 -6.70
CA LEU A 22 -4.35 -4.98 -5.74
C LEU A 22 -4.86 -5.66 -4.46
N ALA A 23 -5.49 -6.84 -4.58
CA ALA A 23 -5.94 -7.61 -3.43
C ALA A 23 -4.76 -8.08 -2.56
N LEU A 24 -3.65 -8.48 -3.19
CA LEU A 24 -2.41 -8.82 -2.50
C LEU A 24 -1.82 -7.60 -1.77
N LEU A 25 -1.71 -6.46 -2.45
CA LEU A 25 -1.23 -5.21 -1.84
C LEU A 25 -2.06 -4.84 -0.61
N LYS A 26 -3.40 -4.87 -0.73
CA LYS A 26 -4.31 -4.61 0.39
C LYS A 26 -4.05 -5.56 1.57
N ARG A 27 -3.83 -6.85 1.28
CA ARG A 27 -3.52 -7.84 2.33
C ARG A 27 -2.20 -7.53 3.02
N VAL A 28 -1.16 -7.17 2.27
CA VAL A 28 0.15 -6.77 2.82
C VAL A 28 -0.01 -5.54 3.71
N LEU A 29 -0.67 -4.48 3.25
CA LEU A 29 -0.90 -3.26 4.02
C LEU A 29 -1.68 -3.51 5.32
N ASN A 30 -2.63 -4.45 5.29
CA ASN A 30 -3.38 -4.86 6.48
C ASN A 30 -2.50 -5.63 7.48
N VAL A 31 -1.69 -6.58 7.01
CA VAL A 31 -0.81 -7.41 7.87
C VAL A 31 0.23 -6.55 8.58
N ILE A 32 0.81 -5.56 7.90
CA ILE A 32 1.79 -4.65 8.51
C ILE A 32 1.13 -3.57 9.38
N GLY A 33 -0.21 -3.53 9.47
CA GLY A 33 -0.93 -2.52 10.24
C GLY A 33 -0.71 -1.09 9.73
N PHE A 34 -0.52 -0.92 8.42
CA PHE A 34 -0.09 0.35 7.81
C PHE A 34 -0.98 1.53 8.25
N ARG A 35 -2.30 1.37 8.16
CA ARG A 35 -3.25 2.43 8.49
C ARG A 35 -3.22 2.83 9.96
N THR A 36 -2.89 1.90 10.86
CA THR A 36 -2.73 2.17 12.30
C THR A 36 -1.47 2.99 12.55
N ALA A 37 -0.35 2.60 11.93
CA ALA A 37 0.89 3.36 11.99
C ALA A 37 0.74 4.76 11.36
N ALA A 38 0.05 4.86 10.23
CA ALA A 38 -0.16 6.14 9.54
C ALA A 38 -0.94 7.17 10.37
N ARG A 39 -1.82 6.70 11.28
CA ARG A 39 -2.55 7.58 12.21
C ARG A 39 -1.62 8.22 13.26
N SER A 40 -0.50 7.58 13.61
CA SER A 40 0.45 8.11 14.60
C SER A 40 1.47 9.10 14.02
N TRP A 41 1.49 9.31 12.70
CA TRP A 41 2.47 10.17 12.04
C TRP A 41 2.17 11.67 12.11
N GLY A 42 1.06 12.08 12.74
CA GLY A 42 0.73 13.50 12.89
C GLY A 42 0.54 14.23 11.56
N LEU A 43 -0.06 13.56 10.56
CA LEU A 43 -0.20 14.11 9.21
C LEU A 43 -1.02 15.42 9.19
N PRO A 44 -0.66 16.38 8.32
CA PRO A 44 -1.36 17.66 8.21
C PRO A 44 -2.82 17.42 7.85
N GLN A 45 -3.71 18.03 8.63
CA GLN A 45 -5.15 17.91 8.39
C GLN A 45 -5.57 18.86 7.27
N PRO A 46 -6.50 18.42 6.41
CA PRO A 46 -7.01 19.27 5.34
C PRO A 46 -7.73 20.48 5.91
N GLY A 47 -7.30 21.68 5.52
CA GLY A 47 -7.94 22.96 5.88
C GLY A 47 -9.03 23.42 4.90
N SER A 48 -9.30 22.63 3.84
CA SER A 48 -10.28 22.94 2.80
C SER A 48 -11.50 22.01 2.92
N ASN A 49 -12.69 22.54 2.64
CA ASN A 49 -13.92 21.74 2.55
C ASN A 49 -13.87 20.61 1.51
N ARG A 50 -12.89 20.62 0.59
CA ARG A 50 -12.64 19.55 -0.39
C ARG A 50 -11.33 18.82 -0.17
N GLY A 51 -10.75 18.89 1.03
CA GLY A 51 -9.50 18.23 1.32
C GLY A 51 -9.68 16.71 1.48
N TYR A 52 -8.80 15.95 0.83
CA TYR A 52 -8.75 14.51 1.00
C TYR A 52 -8.08 14.14 2.33
N PRO A 53 -8.50 13.05 2.99
CA PRO A 53 -7.80 12.53 4.16
C PRO A 53 -6.33 12.25 3.82
N PRO A 54 -5.36 12.72 4.63
CA PRO A 54 -3.95 12.62 4.26
C PRO A 54 -3.47 11.16 4.17
N ILE A 55 -4.02 10.28 5.00
CA ILE A 55 -3.73 8.84 4.95
C ILE A 55 -4.17 8.23 3.61
N GLN A 56 -5.31 8.67 3.06
CA GLN A 56 -5.81 8.19 1.77
C GLN A 56 -4.89 8.61 0.62
N ILE A 57 -4.35 9.83 0.66
CA ILE A 57 -3.38 10.31 -0.34
C ILE A 57 -2.13 9.43 -0.33
N VAL A 58 -1.61 9.10 0.85
CA VAL A 58 -0.43 8.23 0.99
C VAL A 58 -0.73 6.81 0.48
N GLU A 59 -1.89 6.25 0.82
CA GLU A 59 -2.31 4.94 0.32
C GLU A 59 -2.43 4.94 -1.22
N GLN A 60 -3.03 5.98 -1.81
CA GLN A 60 -3.13 6.13 -3.27
C GLN A 60 -1.76 6.27 -3.93
N PHE A 61 -0.80 6.95 -3.29
CA PHE A 61 0.57 7.04 -3.77
C PHE A 61 1.26 5.66 -3.78
N ILE A 62 1.08 4.86 -2.74
CA ILE A 62 1.62 3.48 -2.68
C ILE A 62 1.00 2.61 -3.77
N VAL A 63 -0.32 2.70 -3.97
CA VAL A 63 -1.02 1.98 -5.05
C VAL A 63 -0.49 2.41 -6.43
N SER A 64 -0.23 3.70 -6.63
CA SER A 64 0.39 4.21 -7.86
C SER A 64 1.76 3.56 -8.10
N ILE A 65 2.64 3.54 -7.10
CA ILE A 65 3.96 2.87 -7.19
C ILE A 65 3.79 1.38 -7.53
N TRP A 66 2.91 0.67 -6.81
CA TRP A 66 2.68 -0.75 -7.00
C TRP A 66 2.22 -1.10 -8.41
N CYS A 67 1.42 -0.23 -9.01
CA CYS A 67 0.94 -0.36 -10.38
C CYS A 67 1.91 0.21 -11.43
N GLY A 68 3.17 0.47 -11.07
CA GLY A 68 4.22 0.94 -11.98
C GLY A 68 4.26 2.46 -12.18
N ALA A 69 3.85 3.24 -11.19
CA ALA A 69 3.70 4.69 -11.24
C ALA A 69 2.75 5.19 -12.34
N ASN A 70 1.76 4.36 -12.72
CA ASN A 70 0.66 4.78 -13.57
C ASN A 70 -0.19 5.82 -12.81
N ARG A 71 -0.51 6.95 -13.46
CA ARG A 71 -1.39 7.98 -12.90
C ARG A 71 -2.79 7.39 -12.66
N PHE A 72 -3.11 7.00 -11.43
CA PHE A 72 -4.50 6.83 -11.01
C PHE A 72 -5.02 8.20 -10.60
N PRO A 73 -5.94 8.80 -11.38
CA PRO A 73 -6.62 10.00 -10.92
C PRO A 73 -7.44 9.69 -9.66
N CYS A 74 -7.54 10.69 -8.79
CA CYS A 74 -8.31 10.68 -7.56
C CYS A 74 -9.79 10.37 -7.79
#